data_AF-A0A2G7H0P8-F1
#
_entry.id   AF-A0A2G7H0P8-F1
#
_cell.length_a   1.000
_cell.length_b   1.000
_cell.length_c   1.000
_cell.angle_alpha   90.00
_cell.angle_beta   90.00
_cell.angle_gamma   90.00
#
_symmetry.space_group_name_H-M   'P 1'
#
loop_
_entity.id
_entity.type
_entity.pdbx_description
1 polymer ?
#
loop_
_entity_poly.entity_id
_entity_poly.type
_entity_poly.pdbx_seq_one_letter_code
_entity_poly.pdbx_strand_id
1 'polypeptide(L)'
;MSKKTTPTYVPALVTVATVGVAAGAAYVARTRKKEVTELVVNRVLERPAGRSSYSDLGQSLERAGTLLTGRAARAADTHANRDLLSHIIGIERWGQQRLSAALGAAPDQTDTYHPYRPPQDTTLKDLQALITTTRAGTVDLTRRLGHNPPEDSLTIAHNSLGPMTTKAWLRYLTQHADLESRKLRGE
;
A
#
# COMPACT_ATOMS: atom_id res chain seq x y z
N MET A 1 81.17 5.07 -24.61
CA MET A 1 80.07 4.11 -24.88
C MET A 1 78.90 4.48 -23.99
N SER A 2 77.83 5.01 -24.59
CA SER A 2 76.61 5.48 -23.93
C SER A 2 75.88 4.38 -23.15
N LYS A 3 75.39 4.69 -21.96
CA LYS A 3 74.21 4.02 -21.38
C LYS A 3 73.14 5.06 -21.12
N LYS A 4 72.07 4.96 -21.92
CA LYS A 4 70.87 5.77 -21.89
C LYS A 4 70.09 5.47 -20.60
N THR A 5 69.66 6.51 -19.90
CA THR A 5 68.67 6.43 -18.82
C THR A 5 67.27 6.35 -19.42
N THR A 6 66.53 5.32 -19.06
CA THR A 6 65.12 5.10 -19.46
C THR A 6 64.19 5.89 -18.53
N PRO A 7 63.14 6.57 -19.03
CA PRO A 7 62.18 7.24 -18.16
C PRO A 7 61.16 6.24 -17.61
N THR A 8 60.91 6.31 -16.31
CA THR A 8 59.86 5.55 -15.62
C THR A 8 58.49 6.13 -15.97
N TYR A 9 57.69 5.39 -16.74
CA TYR A 9 56.26 5.63 -16.89
C TYR A 9 55.54 5.12 -15.64
N VAL A 10 54.88 6.02 -14.90
CA VAL A 10 53.86 5.63 -13.90
C VAL A 10 52.51 5.65 -14.62
N PRO A 11 51.78 4.54 -14.74
CA PRO A 11 50.43 4.59 -15.26
C PRO A 11 49.52 5.19 -14.19
N ALA A 12 48.81 6.25 -14.56
CA ALA A 12 47.70 6.78 -13.78
C ALA A 12 46.60 5.71 -13.70
N LEU A 13 46.51 5.03 -12.56
CA LEU A 13 45.40 4.14 -12.23
C LEU A 13 44.17 5.02 -11.98
N VAL A 14 43.30 5.09 -12.99
CA VAL A 14 42.02 5.78 -12.92
C VAL A 14 41.13 5.07 -11.91
N THR A 15 40.74 5.82 -10.88
CA THR A 15 39.83 5.45 -9.80
C THR A 15 38.42 5.13 -10.33
N VAL A 16 38.12 3.86 -10.65
CA VAL A 16 36.76 3.42 -11.06
C VAL A 16 36.06 2.56 -9.99
N ALA A 17 36.73 2.19 -8.90
CA ALA A 17 36.24 1.15 -7.99
C ALA A 17 35.13 1.57 -7.00
N THR A 18 34.90 2.86 -6.74
CA THR A 18 33.96 3.29 -5.69
C THR A 18 32.50 3.41 -6.16
N VAL A 19 32.26 3.81 -7.42
CA VAL A 19 30.88 3.95 -7.96
C VAL A 19 30.22 2.59 -8.20
N GLY A 20 30.99 1.58 -8.64
CA GLY A 20 30.48 0.24 -8.90
C GLY A 20 30.02 -0.53 -7.65
N VAL A 21 30.72 -0.36 -6.52
CA VAL A 21 30.36 -1.03 -5.26
C VAL A 21 29.10 -0.43 -4.65
N ALA A 22 28.94 0.90 -4.66
CA ALA A 22 27.73 1.56 -4.16
C ALA A 22 26.50 1.25 -5.02
N ALA A 23 26.64 1.26 -6.35
CA ALA A 23 25.58 0.86 -7.26
C ALA A 23 25.21 -0.63 -7.11
N GLY A 24 26.20 -1.52 -6.95
CA GLY A 24 25.99 -2.94 -6.69
C GLY A 24 25.29 -3.21 -5.35
N ALA A 25 25.70 -2.55 -4.27
CA ALA A 25 25.06 -2.67 -2.97
C ALA A 25 23.62 -2.14 -2.97
N ALA A 26 23.37 -1.00 -3.61
CA ALA A 26 22.03 -0.45 -3.77
C ALA A 26 21.14 -1.37 -4.63
N TYR A 27 21.69 -1.95 -5.70
CA TYR A 27 20.98 -2.91 -6.53
C TYR A 27 20.59 -4.17 -5.74
N VAL A 28 21.55 -4.78 -5.02
CA VAL A 28 21.30 -5.97 -4.20
C VAL A 28 20.32 -5.68 -3.05
N ALA A 29 20.41 -4.52 -2.41
CA ALA A 29 19.45 -4.12 -1.38
C ALA A 29 18.03 -3.94 -1.95
N ARG A 30 17.91 -3.37 -3.16
CA ARG A 30 16.63 -3.20 -3.85
C ARG A 30 16.04 -4.53 -4.30
N THR A 31 16.84 -5.46 -4.84
CA THR A 31 16.37 -6.78 -5.25
C THR A 31 15.90 -7.59 -4.05
N ARG A 32 16.69 -7.66 -2.97
CA ARG A 32 16.27 -8.32 -1.73
C ARG A 32 15.00 -7.71 -1.14
N LYS A 33 14.89 -6.37 -1.12
CA LYS A 33 13.67 -5.69 -0.66
C LYS A 33 12.46 -6.09 -1.50
N LYS A 34 12.60 -6.18 -2.82
CA LYS A 34 11.54 -6.62 -3.73
C LYS A 34 11.14 -8.07 -3.45
N GLU A 35 12.10 -8.99 -3.37
CA GLU A 35 11.83 -10.42 -3.06
C GLU A 35 11.11 -10.61 -1.73
N VAL A 36 11.55 -9.89 -0.69
CA VAL A 36 10.89 -9.94 0.63
C VAL A 36 9.48 -9.37 0.55
N THR A 37 9.27 -8.27 -0.18
CA THR A 37 7.95 -7.66 -0.34
C THR A 37 7.01 -8.60 -1.08
N GLU A 38 7.45 -9.20 -2.19
CA GLU A 38 6.66 -10.19 -2.95
C GLU A 38 6.31 -11.42 -2.09
N LEU A 39 7.25 -11.91 -1.27
CA LEU A 39 6.98 -13.01 -0.35
C LEU A 39 5.92 -12.65 0.69
N VAL A 40 5.99 -11.44 1.26
CA VAL A 40 5.02 -10.94 2.25
C VAL A 40 3.66 -10.75 1.59
N VAL A 41 3.58 -10.08 0.44
CA VAL A 41 2.34 -9.90 -0.34
C VAL A 41 1.72 -11.27 -0.63
N ASN A 42 2.51 -12.23 -1.13
CA ASN A 42 2.01 -13.55 -1.45
C ASN A 42 1.46 -14.30 -0.22
N ARG A 43 2.20 -14.32 0.90
CA ARG A 43 1.79 -15.07 2.10
C ARG A 43 0.68 -14.41 2.90
N VAL A 44 0.70 -13.08 3.00
CA VAL A 44 -0.17 -12.32 3.89
C VAL A 44 -1.43 -11.86 3.15
N LEU A 45 -1.33 -11.53 1.86
CA LEU A 45 -2.42 -10.99 1.05
C LEU A 45 -2.95 -12.02 0.05
N GLU A 46 -2.16 -12.44 -0.93
CA GLU A 46 -2.64 -13.24 -2.08
C GLU A 46 -3.15 -14.62 -1.67
N ARG A 47 -2.34 -15.45 -0.99
CA ARG A 47 -2.76 -16.82 -0.63
C ARG A 47 -4.02 -16.87 0.23
N PRO A 48 -4.14 -16.08 1.31
CA PRO A 48 -5.37 -16.10 2.10
C PRO A 48 -6.57 -15.53 1.33
N ALA A 49 -6.36 -14.46 0.54
CA ALA A 49 -7.44 -13.85 -0.21
C ALA A 49 -7.92 -14.73 -1.37
N GLY A 50 -7.00 -15.42 -2.06
CA GLY A 50 -7.32 -16.34 -3.16
C GLY A 50 -8.14 -17.56 -2.73
N ARG A 51 -8.08 -17.94 -1.45
CA ARG A 51 -8.94 -18.99 -0.86
C ARG A 51 -10.32 -18.49 -0.44
N SER A 52 -10.57 -17.18 -0.50
CA SER A 52 -11.81 -16.55 -0.07
C SER A 52 -12.68 -16.23 -1.27
N SER A 53 -14.01 -16.33 -1.10
CA SER A 53 -14.95 -15.72 -2.03
C SER A 53 -15.03 -14.21 -1.79
N TYR A 54 -15.57 -13.45 -2.75
CA TYR A 54 -15.88 -12.03 -2.52
C TYR A 54 -16.90 -11.84 -1.39
N SER A 55 -17.83 -12.79 -1.20
CA SER A 55 -18.75 -12.78 -0.06
C SER A 55 -18.00 -12.88 1.28
N ASP A 56 -17.05 -13.81 1.40
CA ASP A 56 -16.25 -13.96 2.62
C ASP A 56 -15.42 -12.70 2.93
N LEU A 57 -14.83 -12.10 1.90
CA LEU A 57 -14.08 -10.86 2.01
C LEU A 57 -14.99 -9.69 2.40
N GLY A 58 -16.19 -9.60 1.84
CA GLY A 58 -17.20 -8.60 2.17
C GLY A 58 -17.63 -8.68 3.64
N GLN A 59 -17.95 -9.88 4.12
CA GLN A 59 -18.28 -10.09 5.54
C GLN A 59 -17.09 -9.77 6.47
N SER A 60 -15.87 -10.08 6.04
CA SER A 60 -14.66 -9.70 6.79
C SER A 60 -14.50 -8.18 6.87
N LEU A 61 -14.75 -7.46 5.78
CA LEU A 61 -14.70 -5.99 5.73
C LEU A 61 -15.75 -5.36 6.66
N GLU A 62 -16.97 -5.89 6.69
CA GLU A 62 -18.07 -5.44 7.57
C GLU A 62 -17.71 -5.61 9.05
N ARG A 63 -17.24 -6.80 9.45
CA ARG A 63 -16.81 -7.07 10.83
C ARG A 63 -15.65 -6.17 11.24
N ALA A 64 -14.62 -6.08 10.40
CA ALA A 64 -13.48 -5.20 10.65
C ALA A 64 -13.91 -3.71 10.67
N GLY A 65 -14.90 -3.34 9.87
CA GLY A 65 -15.50 -2.01 9.82
C GLY A 65 -16.15 -1.61 11.15
N THR A 66 -16.90 -2.53 11.76
CA THR A 66 -17.51 -2.31 13.08
C THR A 66 -16.45 -2.06 14.15
N LEU A 67 -15.36 -2.85 14.14
CA LEU A 67 -14.24 -2.65 15.07
C LEU A 67 -13.53 -1.32 14.82
N LEU A 68 -13.29 -0.96 13.56
CA LEU A 68 -12.67 0.28 13.14
C LEU A 68 -13.49 1.50 13.59
N THR A 69 -14.79 1.54 13.27
CA THR A 69 -15.70 2.62 13.70
C THR A 69 -15.77 2.70 15.22
N GLY A 70 -15.80 1.56 15.92
CA GLY A 70 -15.78 1.54 17.38
C GLY A 70 -14.50 2.14 17.97
N ARG A 71 -13.32 1.86 17.39
CA ARG A 71 -12.06 2.48 17.82
C ARG A 71 -12.04 3.98 17.52
N ALA A 72 -12.50 4.39 16.34
CA ALA A 72 -12.59 5.79 15.95
C ALA A 72 -13.51 6.60 16.87
N ALA A 73 -14.66 6.03 17.25
CA ALA A 73 -15.63 6.67 18.15
C ALA A 73 -15.09 6.93 19.56
N ARG A 74 -14.14 6.11 20.03
CA ARG A 74 -13.51 6.26 21.36
C ARG A 74 -12.23 7.09 21.34
N ALA A 75 -11.77 7.53 20.17
CA ALA A 75 -10.51 8.24 20.05
C ALA A 75 -10.64 9.66 20.62
N ALA A 76 -9.66 10.10 21.40
CA ALA A 76 -9.56 11.49 21.85
C ALA A 76 -9.30 12.44 20.67
N ASP A 77 -9.78 13.68 20.75
CA ASP A 77 -9.57 14.67 19.70
C ASP A 77 -8.16 15.29 19.75
N THR A 78 -7.20 14.54 19.20
CA THR A 78 -5.81 14.96 19.06
C THR A 78 -5.42 15.07 17.58
N HIS A 79 -4.45 15.93 17.28
CA HIS A 79 -3.90 16.03 15.91
C HIS A 79 -3.41 14.67 15.38
N ALA A 80 -2.76 13.86 16.23
CA ALA A 80 -2.27 12.54 15.84
C ALA A 80 -3.41 11.56 15.48
N ASN A 81 -4.50 11.54 16.25
CA ASN A 81 -5.66 10.69 15.94
C ASN A 81 -6.37 11.16 14.66
N ARG A 82 -6.53 12.48 14.46
CA ARG A 82 -7.12 13.03 13.23
C ARG A 82 -6.28 12.70 12.00
N ASP A 83 -4.97 12.85 12.09
CA ASP A 83 -4.04 12.48 11.01
C ASP A 83 -4.13 10.98 10.67
N LEU A 84 -4.14 10.13 11.70
CA LEU A 84 -4.24 8.68 11.52
C LEU A 84 -5.57 8.27 10.85
N LEU A 85 -6.70 8.83 11.28
CA LEU A 85 -8.00 8.56 10.63
C LEU A 85 -8.02 9.07 9.19
N SER A 86 -7.52 10.29 8.95
CA SER A 86 -7.38 10.87 7.61
C SER A 86 -6.53 9.98 6.69
N HIS A 87 -5.44 9.42 7.22
CA HIS A 87 -4.58 8.47 6.50
C HIS A 87 -5.33 7.17 6.13
N ILE A 88 -6.03 6.55 7.08
CA ILE A 88 -6.81 5.33 6.81
C ILE A 88 -7.88 5.59 5.75
N ILE A 89 -8.63 6.71 5.87
CA ILE A 89 -9.66 7.11 4.90
C ILE A 89 -9.06 7.30 3.51
N GLY A 90 -7.92 7.98 3.41
CA GLY A 90 -7.24 8.24 2.15
C GLY A 90 -6.80 6.96 1.45
N ILE A 91 -6.17 6.03 2.18
CA ILE A 91 -5.76 4.73 1.62
C ILE A 91 -6.97 3.92 1.15
N GLU A 92 -8.07 3.93 1.91
CA GLU A 92 -9.25 3.16 1.56
C GLU A 92 -9.96 3.72 0.32
N ARG A 93 -10.11 5.06 0.21
CA ARG A 93 -10.65 5.72 -0.99
C ARG A 93 -9.77 5.50 -2.23
N TRP A 94 -8.46 5.56 -2.06
CA TRP A 94 -7.51 5.26 -3.12
C TRP A 94 -7.64 3.80 -3.60
N GLY A 95 -7.75 2.86 -2.66
CA GLY A 95 -8.02 1.45 -2.99
C GLY A 95 -9.35 1.24 -3.70
N GLN A 96 -10.41 1.96 -3.31
CA GLN A 96 -11.71 1.92 -4.00
C GLN A 96 -11.61 2.39 -5.45
N GLN A 97 -10.92 3.51 -5.69
CA GLN A 97 -10.70 4.03 -7.04
C GLN A 97 -9.96 2.99 -7.89
N ARG A 98 -8.93 2.33 -7.35
CA ARG A 98 -8.16 1.31 -8.09
C ARG A 98 -8.97 0.06 -8.36
N LEU A 99 -9.71 -0.42 -7.37
CA LEU A 99 -10.59 -1.58 -7.49
C LEU A 99 -11.73 -1.35 -8.50
N SER A 100 -12.08 -0.11 -8.82
CA SER A 100 -13.03 0.18 -9.90
C SER A 100 -12.52 -0.28 -11.29
N ALA A 101 -11.21 -0.45 -11.48
CA ALA A 101 -10.64 -1.03 -12.71
C ALA A 101 -11.16 -2.44 -12.97
N ALA A 102 -11.36 -3.24 -11.91
CA ALA A 102 -11.93 -4.57 -12.02
C ALA A 102 -13.41 -4.58 -12.41
N LEU A 103 -14.06 -3.41 -12.41
CA LEU A 103 -15.43 -3.19 -12.89
C LEU A 103 -15.46 -2.44 -14.23
N GLY A 104 -14.32 -2.34 -14.93
CA GLY A 104 -14.21 -1.74 -16.26
C GLY A 104 -13.92 -0.24 -16.27
N ALA A 105 -13.67 0.40 -15.12
CA ALA A 105 -13.21 1.78 -15.10
C ALA A 105 -11.72 1.89 -15.51
N ALA A 106 -11.28 3.09 -15.85
CA ALA A 106 -9.88 3.39 -16.18
C ALA A 106 -9.26 4.38 -15.18
N PRO A 107 -9.06 3.98 -13.91
CA PRO A 107 -8.43 4.83 -12.91
C PRO A 107 -6.98 5.16 -13.26
N ASP A 108 -6.51 6.34 -12.85
CA ASP A 108 -5.08 6.65 -12.83
C ASP A 108 -4.38 5.72 -11.83
N GLN A 109 -3.45 4.90 -12.34
CA GLN A 109 -2.66 3.97 -11.51
C GLN A 109 -1.28 4.52 -11.12
N THR A 110 -0.96 5.76 -11.52
CA THR A 110 0.28 6.46 -11.17
C THR A 110 0.13 7.41 -9.98
N ASP A 111 -1.11 7.71 -9.60
CA ASP A 111 -1.44 8.55 -8.46
C ASP A 111 -0.96 7.97 -7.11
N THR A 112 -0.96 8.82 -6.09
CA THR A 112 -0.72 8.41 -4.70
C THR A 112 -2.00 8.54 -3.90
N TYR A 113 -2.03 8.00 -2.67
CA TYR A 113 -3.21 8.11 -1.82
C TYR A 113 -3.43 9.53 -1.25
N HIS A 114 -2.43 10.42 -1.30
CA HIS A 114 -2.48 11.73 -0.64
C HIS A 114 -3.67 12.61 -1.11
N PRO A 115 -3.97 12.73 -2.42
CA PRO A 115 -5.16 13.43 -2.92
C PRO A 115 -6.51 12.89 -2.41
N TYR A 116 -6.56 11.66 -1.92
CA TYR A 116 -7.80 11.01 -1.45
C TYR A 116 -8.08 11.29 0.04
N ARG A 117 -7.13 11.92 0.74
CA ARG A 117 -7.30 12.27 2.16
C ARG A 117 -8.36 13.35 2.32
N PRO A 118 -9.17 13.32 3.40
CA PRO A 118 -9.99 14.46 3.78
C PRO A 118 -9.16 15.75 3.97
N PRO A 119 -9.77 16.94 3.82
CA PRO A 119 -9.13 18.21 4.14
C PRO A 119 -8.47 18.21 5.53
N GLN A 120 -7.34 18.91 5.69
CA GLN A 120 -6.55 18.87 6.93
C GLN A 120 -7.29 19.44 8.15
N ASP A 121 -8.25 20.32 7.92
CA ASP A 121 -9.11 20.95 8.92
C ASP A 121 -10.38 20.13 9.25
N THR A 122 -10.53 18.94 8.66
CA THR A 122 -11.66 18.05 8.97
C THR A 122 -11.68 17.71 10.46
N THR A 123 -12.81 17.94 11.12
CA THR A 123 -12.97 17.69 12.56
C THR A 123 -12.91 16.18 12.87
N LEU A 124 -12.61 15.80 14.12
CA LEU A 124 -12.67 14.39 14.51
C LEU A 124 -14.05 13.78 14.25
N LYS A 125 -15.12 14.52 14.57
CA LYS A 125 -16.51 14.07 14.34
C LYS A 125 -16.77 13.76 12.87
N ASP A 126 -16.30 14.62 11.97
CA ASP A 126 -16.46 14.41 10.53
C ASP A 126 -15.59 13.23 10.05
N LEU A 127 -14.38 13.04 10.58
CA LEU A 127 -13.55 11.87 10.28
C LEU A 127 -14.21 10.56 10.76
N GLN A 128 -14.87 10.56 11.92
CA GLN A 128 -15.64 9.42 12.43
C GLN A 128 -16.85 9.07 11.54
N ALA A 129 -17.51 10.07 10.95
CA ALA A 129 -18.55 9.84 9.96
C ALA A 129 -17.96 9.31 8.63
N LEU A 130 -16.88 9.95 8.15
CA LEU A 130 -16.24 9.61 6.89
C LEU A 130 -15.65 8.20 6.88
N ILE A 131 -15.07 7.72 7.99
CA ILE A 131 -14.52 6.35 8.05
C ILE A 131 -15.64 5.31 7.87
N THR A 132 -16.82 5.57 8.44
CA THR A 132 -17.99 4.69 8.34
C THR A 132 -18.51 4.65 6.91
N THR A 133 -18.73 5.81 6.29
CA THR A 133 -19.18 5.91 4.89
C THR A 133 -18.16 5.33 3.91
N THR A 134 -16.87 5.59 4.14
CA THR A 134 -15.79 5.05 3.31
C THR A 134 -15.80 3.52 3.38
N ARG A 135 -15.89 2.93 4.58
CA ARG A 135 -15.97 1.48 4.72
C ARG A 135 -17.20 0.87 4.04
N ALA A 136 -18.36 1.50 4.16
CA ALA A 136 -19.57 1.06 3.47
C ALA A 136 -19.38 1.03 1.95
N GLY A 137 -18.68 2.00 1.37
CA GLY A 137 -18.31 2.01 -0.05
C GLY A 137 -17.43 0.83 -0.45
N THR A 138 -16.45 0.43 0.38
CA THR A 138 -15.61 -0.75 0.10
C THR A 138 -16.41 -2.05 0.14
N VAL A 139 -17.36 -2.15 1.08
CA VAL A 139 -18.26 -3.31 1.18
C VAL A 139 -19.16 -3.40 -0.06
N ASP A 140 -19.75 -2.29 -0.49
CA ASP A 140 -20.56 -2.25 -1.73
C ASP A 140 -19.75 -2.67 -2.96
N LEU A 141 -18.54 -2.11 -3.11
CA LEU A 141 -17.61 -2.47 -4.17
C LEU A 141 -17.31 -3.98 -4.17
N THR A 142 -17.10 -4.56 -2.98
CA THR A 142 -16.87 -6.00 -2.82
C THR A 142 -18.08 -6.82 -3.26
N ARG A 143 -19.30 -6.39 -2.94
CA ARG A 143 -20.53 -7.06 -3.40
C ARG A 143 -20.65 -7.01 -4.91
N ARG A 144 -20.35 -5.87 -5.54
CA ARG A 144 -20.38 -5.70 -7.00
C ARG A 144 -19.36 -6.62 -7.69
N LEU A 145 -18.15 -6.70 -7.15
CA LEU A 145 -17.12 -7.65 -7.60
C LEU A 145 -17.56 -9.11 -7.39
N GLY A 146 -18.34 -9.40 -6.36
CA GLY A 146 -18.93 -10.74 -6.17
C GLY A 146 -19.98 -11.10 -7.21
N HIS A 147 -20.77 -10.14 -7.68
CA HIS A 147 -21.78 -10.36 -8.73
C HIS A 147 -21.17 -10.47 -10.12
N ASN A 148 -20.15 -9.65 -10.41
CA ASN A 148 -19.42 -9.65 -11.67
C ASN A 148 -17.92 -9.83 -11.37
N PRO A 149 -17.48 -11.06 -11.07
CA PRO A 149 -16.09 -11.31 -10.73
C PRO A 149 -15.19 -11.03 -11.94
N PRO A 150 -14.09 -10.27 -11.76
CA PRO A 150 -13.07 -10.15 -12.79
C PRO A 150 -12.35 -11.49 -12.98
N GLU A 151 -11.61 -11.62 -14.09
CA GLU A 151 -10.65 -12.70 -14.28
C GLU A 151 -9.72 -12.83 -13.06
N ASP A 152 -9.49 -14.06 -12.57
CA ASP A 152 -8.69 -14.30 -11.37
C ASP A 152 -7.22 -13.85 -11.53
N SER A 153 -6.74 -13.76 -12.78
CA SER A 153 -5.40 -13.27 -13.12
C SER A 153 -5.30 -11.75 -13.22
N LEU A 154 -6.42 -11.02 -13.14
CA LEU A 154 -6.41 -9.56 -13.17
C LEU A 154 -5.68 -9.02 -11.94
N THR A 155 -4.62 -8.27 -12.18
CA THR A 155 -3.87 -7.56 -11.14
C THR A 155 -3.97 -6.05 -11.32
N ILE A 156 -4.08 -5.34 -10.21
CA ILE A 156 -4.06 -3.88 -10.15
C ILE A 156 -2.82 -3.45 -9.38
N ALA A 157 -2.06 -2.49 -9.92
CA ALA A 157 -0.80 -2.07 -9.32
C ALA A 157 -1.01 -1.38 -7.97
N HIS A 158 -0.18 -1.66 -6.98
CA HIS A 158 0.00 -0.90 -5.74
C HIS A 158 1.40 -0.29 -5.72
N ASN A 159 1.52 1.01 -5.47
CA ASN A 159 2.77 1.78 -5.63
C ASN A 159 3.97 1.18 -4.89
N SER A 160 3.75 0.54 -3.74
CA SER A 160 4.83 -0.07 -2.93
C SER A 160 4.81 -1.60 -2.86
N LEU A 161 3.71 -2.25 -3.25
CA LEU A 161 3.52 -3.70 -3.09
C LEU A 161 3.54 -4.41 -4.45
N GLY A 162 3.59 -3.66 -5.55
CA GLY A 162 3.52 -4.20 -6.89
C GLY A 162 2.10 -4.57 -7.30
N PRO A 163 1.93 -5.32 -8.39
CA PRO A 163 0.63 -5.82 -8.83
C PRO A 163 0.02 -6.74 -7.78
N MET A 164 -1.26 -6.55 -7.48
CA MET A 164 -2.02 -7.42 -6.57
C MET A 164 -3.37 -7.78 -7.20
N THR A 165 -3.87 -8.97 -6.92
CA THR A 165 -5.24 -9.35 -7.33
C THR A 165 -6.28 -8.48 -6.63
N THR A 166 -7.47 -8.38 -7.21
CA THR A 166 -8.62 -7.68 -6.61
C THR A 166 -8.92 -8.19 -5.20
N LYS A 167 -8.85 -9.51 -4.98
CA LYS A 167 -9.04 -10.12 -3.65
C LYS A 167 -7.94 -9.71 -2.67
N ALA A 168 -6.68 -9.70 -3.11
CA ALA A 168 -5.56 -9.24 -2.29
C ALA A 168 -5.67 -7.76 -1.90
N TRP A 169 -6.16 -6.90 -2.80
CA TRP A 169 -6.48 -5.50 -2.51
C TRP A 169 -7.52 -5.35 -1.39
N LEU A 170 -8.64 -6.07 -1.46
CA LEU A 170 -9.68 -6.03 -0.41
C LEU A 170 -9.13 -6.48 0.95
N ARG A 171 -8.28 -7.51 0.94
CA ARG A 171 -7.59 -7.97 2.15
C ARG A 171 -6.60 -6.95 2.68
N TYR A 172 -5.83 -6.30 1.81
CA TYR A 172 -4.90 -5.22 2.17
C TYR A 172 -5.64 -4.09 2.87
N LEU A 173 -6.75 -3.59 2.30
CA LEU A 173 -7.55 -2.52 2.89
C LEU A 173 -8.07 -2.89 4.29
N THR A 174 -8.52 -4.14 4.45
CA THR A 174 -8.98 -4.66 5.75
C THR A 174 -7.86 -4.65 6.78
N GLN A 175 -6.71 -5.25 6.45
CA GLN A 175 -5.58 -5.39 7.38
C GLN A 175 -4.93 -4.05 7.70
N HIS A 176 -4.74 -3.20 6.70
CA HIS A 176 -4.15 -1.88 6.87
C HIS A 176 -4.96 -1.07 7.89
N ALA A 177 -6.28 -0.94 7.68
CA ALA A 177 -7.13 -0.20 8.58
C ALA A 177 -7.19 -0.82 10.00
N ASP A 178 -7.23 -2.15 10.11
CA ASP A 178 -7.24 -2.81 11.43
C ASP A 178 -5.94 -2.60 12.21
N LEU A 179 -4.78 -2.69 11.54
CA LEU A 179 -3.48 -2.48 12.18
C LEU A 179 -3.26 -1.00 12.56
N GLU A 180 -3.57 -0.08 11.66
CA GLU A 180 -3.41 1.36 11.91
C GLU A 180 -4.34 1.84 13.02
N SER A 181 -5.62 1.45 12.99
CA SER A 181 -6.60 1.91 14.00
C SER A 181 -6.30 1.45 15.43
N ARG A 182 -5.46 0.43 15.64
CA ARG A 182 -4.98 0.04 16.98
C ARG A 182 -4.07 1.09 17.62
N LYS A 183 -3.52 2.01 16.83
CA LYS A 183 -2.69 3.12 17.32
C LYS A 183 -3.51 4.30 17.85
N LEU A 184 -4.81 4.35 17.57
CA LEU A 184 -5.71 5.38 18.10
C LEU A 184 -5.67 5.38 19.62
N ARG A 185 -5.53 6.57 20.20
CA ARG A 185 -5.52 6.77 21.65
C ARG A 185 -6.90 7.25 22.10
N GLY A 186 -7.43 6.60 23.13
CA GLY A 186 -8.67 7.04 23.76
C GLY A 186 -8.47 8.27 24.62
N GLU A 187 -9.58 8.79 25.12
CA GLU A 187 -9.61 9.71 26.27
C GLU A 187 -9.15 9.02 27.56
#